data_AF-G5R540-F1
#
_entry.id   AF-G5R540-F1
#
_cell.length_a   1.000
_cell.length_b   1.000
_cell.length_c   1.000
_cell.angle_alpha   90.00
_cell.angle_beta   90.00
_cell.angle_gamma   90.00
#
_symmetry.space_group_name_H-M   'P 1'
#
loop_
_entity.id
_entity.type
_entity.pdbx_description
1 polymer ?
#
loop_
_entity_poly.entity_id
_entity_poly.type
_entity_poly.pdbx_seq_one_letter_code
_entity_poly.pdbx_strand_id
1 'polypeptide(L)' 'DAASVRLHFQIRYRATAIDPLRYLPPQGSKPKC' A
#
# COMPACT_ATOMS: atom_id res chain seq x y z
N ASP A 1 9.70 14.67 -14.75
CA ASP A 1 9.76 14.61 -13.28
C ASP A 1 10.38 13.27 -12.87
N ALA A 2 11.72 13.20 -12.91
CA ALA A 2 12.46 11.94 -13.07
C ALA A 2 13.21 11.51 -11.79
N ALA A 3 12.69 11.87 -10.62
CA ALA A 3 13.24 11.45 -9.32
C ALA A 3 12.14 11.08 -8.31
N SER A 4 10.99 10.55 -8.77
CA SER A 4 9.96 10.06 -7.84
C SER A 4 10.36 8.66 -7.32
N VAL A 5 10.61 8.58 -6.01
CA VAL A 5 10.73 7.29 -5.33
C VAL A 5 9.31 6.71 -5.22
N ARG A 6 9.09 5.57 -5.87
CA ARG A 6 7.81 4.85 -5.82
C ARG A 6 7.99 3.59 -4.99
N LEU A 7 7.17 3.45 -3.97
CA LEU A 7 7.12 2.26 -3.13
C LEU A 7 6.14 1.26 -3.75
N HIS A 8 6.61 0.04 -4.02
CA HIS A 8 5.76 -1.07 -4.42
C HIS A 8 5.35 -1.85 -3.17
N PHE A 9 4.04 -2.03 -2.99
CA PHE A 9 3.48 -2.86 -1.92
C PHE A 9 2.66 -3.99 -2.53
N GLN A 10 2.79 -5.19 -1.95
CA GLN A 10 1.97 -6.34 -2.32
C GLN A 10 1.45 -7.00 -1.03
N ILE A 11 0.12 -7.13 -0.94
CA ILE A 11 -0.52 -7.92 0.12
C ILE A 11 -0.90 -9.27 -0.47
N ARG A 12 -0.55 -10.35 0.25
CA ARG A 12 -0.92 -11.72 -0.13
C ARG A 12 -1.62 -12.40 1.02
N TYR A 13 -2.69 -13.12 0.71
CA TYR A 13 -3.23 -14.15 1.59
C TYR A 13 -2.88 -15.50 0.98
N ARG A 14 -2.05 -16.28 1.71
CA ARG A 14 -1.40 -17.47 1.16
C ARG A 14 -0.62 -17.12 -0.12
N ALA A 15 -0.93 -17.78 -1.24
CA ALA A 15 -0.31 -17.54 -2.54
C ALA A 15 -1.05 -16.51 -3.40
N THR A 16 -2.21 -16.00 -2.95
CA THR A 16 -3.07 -15.11 -3.75
C THR A 16 -2.78 -13.65 -3.44
N ALA A 17 -2.50 -12.85 -4.47
CA ALA A 17 -2.37 -11.40 -4.34
C ALA A 17 -3.76 -10.76 -4.09
N ILE A 18 -3.82 -9.85 -3.12
CA ILE A 18 -5.04 -9.11 -2.78
C ILE A 18 -4.79 -7.63 -3.03
N ASP A 19 -5.85 -6.89 -3.37
CA ASP A 19 -5.82 -5.44 -3.48
C ASP A 19 -5.36 -4.80 -2.16
N PRO A 20 -4.18 -4.15 -2.14
CA PRO A 20 -3.67 -3.52 -0.94
C PRO A 20 -4.52 -2.35 -0.47
N LEU A 21 -5.23 -1.66 -1.37
CA LEU A 21 -5.98 -0.45 -1.03
C LEU A 21 -7.10 -0.70 -0.01
N ARG A 22 -7.62 -1.94 0.03
CA ARG A 22 -8.63 -2.36 1.01
C ARG A 22 -8.14 -2.38 2.45
N TYR A 23 -6.83 -2.52 2.66
CA TYR A 23 -6.19 -2.60 3.97
C TYR A 23 -5.39 -1.35 4.31
N LEU A 24 -5.27 -0.43 3.36
CA LEU A 24 -4.64 0.85 3.61
C LEU A 24 -5.63 1.77 4.31
N PRO A 25 -5.15 2.56 5.28
CA PRO A 25 -5.98 3.59 5.88
C PRO A 25 -6.35 4.64 4.82
N PRO A 26 -7.49 5.35 4.96
CA PRO A 26 -7.86 6.42 4.06
C PRO A 26 -6.71 7.40 3.84
N GLN A 27 -6.44 7.77 2.59
CA GLN A 27 -5.36 8.70 2.28
C GLN A 27 -5.53 10.00 3.07
N GLY A 28 -4.45 10.45 3.71
CA GLY A 28 -4.47 11.64 4.58
C GLY A 28 -4.86 11.39 6.04
N SER A 29 -5.24 10.18 6.42
CA SER A 29 -5.39 9.84 7.84
C SER A 29 -4.02 9.73 8.53
N LYS A 30 -3.98 10.03 9.85
CA LYS A 30 -2.74 9.95 10.62
C LYS A 30 -2.17 8.52 10.56
N PRO A 31 -0.86 8.36 10.30
CA PRO A 31 -0.23 7.06 10.39
C PRO A 31 -0.41 6.53 11.82
N LYS A 32 -0.87 5.28 11.94
CA LYS A 32 -0.88 4.59 13.23
C LYS A 32 0.53 4.06 13.47
N CYS A 33 1.13 4.46 14.60
CA CYS A 33 2.40 3.94 15.11
C CYS A 33 2.19 2.63 15.86
#